data_AF-A0A7V5L3M9-F1
#
_entry.id   AF-A0A7V5L3M9-F1
#
_cell.length_a   1.000
_cell.length_b   1.000
_cell.length_c   1.000
_cell.angle_alpha   90.00
_cell.angle_beta   90.00
_cell.angle_gamma   90.00
#
_symmetry.space_group_name_H-M   'P 1'
#
loop_
_entity.id
_entity.type
_entity.pdbx_description
1 polymer ?
#
loop_
_entity_poly.entity_id
_entity_poly.type
_entity_poly.pdbx_seq_one_letter_code
_entity_poly.pdbx_strand_id
1 'polypeptide(L)' 'KNQAVTKRWSISTDHEATFPPKSIGFTKDLIKHDKLLVQLTPYGDSPVMTTFDIGGLEEAIKPLRKACNW' A
#
# COMPACT_ATOMS: atom_id res chain seq x y z
N LYS A 1 6.18 17.35 -0.67
CA LYS A 1 5.56 16.65 -1.83
C LYS A 1 6.39 15.40 -2.08
N ASN A 2 5.82 14.19 -1.94
CA ASN A 2 6.59 12.95 -2.13
C ASN A 2 6.85 12.71 -3.62
N GLN A 3 8.04 12.20 -3.95
CA GLN A 3 8.34 11.75 -5.30
C GLN A 3 7.65 10.41 -5.57
N ALA A 4 7.16 10.23 -6.79
CA ALA A 4 6.64 8.94 -7.24
C ALA A 4 7.79 7.92 -7.28
N VAL A 5 7.53 6.70 -6.80
CA VAL A 5 8.51 5.61 -6.78
C VAL A 5 7.91 4.37 -7.43
N THR A 6 8.68 3.72 -8.31
CA THR A 6 8.29 2.46 -8.94
C THR A 6 8.96 1.30 -8.20
N LYS A 7 8.16 0.32 -7.75
CA LYS A 7 8.65 -0.86 -7.05
C LYS A 7 7.92 -2.10 -7.54
N ARG A 8 8.62 -3.23 -7.60
CA ARG A 8 7.99 -4.53 -7.87
C ARG A 8 7.36 -5.07 -6.59
N TRP A 9 6.07 -5.36 -6.65
CA TRP A 9 5.31 -5.99 -5.57
C TRP A 9 4.96 -7.42 -6.00
N SER A 10 4.78 -8.32 -5.05
CA SER A 10 4.20 -9.64 -5.38
C SER A 10 2.70 -9.48 -5.61
N ILE A 11 2.13 -10.34 -6.44
CA ILE A 11 0.71 -10.36 -6.77
C ILE A 11 0.11 -11.63 -6.18
N SER A 12 -1.13 -11.56 -5.68
CA SER A 12 -1.87 -12.75 -5.25
C SER A 12 -2.12 -13.71 -6.41
N THR A 13 -2.38 -14.98 -6.11
CA THR A 13 -2.65 -16.02 -7.11
C THR A 13 -3.99 -15.84 -7.83
N ASP A 14 -4.92 -15.09 -7.24
CA ASP A 14 -6.20 -14.67 -7.83
C ASP A 14 -6.13 -13.31 -8.55
N HIS A 15 -4.96 -12.66 -8.55
CA HIS A 15 -4.70 -11.35 -9.16
C HIS A 15 -5.50 -10.17 -8.59
N GLU A 16 -6.12 -10.32 -7.42
CA GLU A 16 -6.91 -9.25 -6.79
C GLU A 16 -6.12 -8.37 -5.80
N ALA A 17 -4.91 -8.79 -5.41
CA ALA A 17 -4.10 -8.08 -4.42
C ALA A 17 -2.62 -8.00 -4.79
N THR A 18 -1.96 -6.96 -4.28
CA THR A 18 -0.51 -6.76 -4.42
C THR A 18 0.13 -6.53 -3.06
N PHE A 19 1.30 -7.11 -2.82
CA PHE A 19 1.99 -7.05 -1.53
C PHE A 19 3.36 -6.37 -1.64
N PRO A 20 3.62 -5.30 -0.87
CA PRO A 20 4.90 -4.62 -0.87
C PRO A 20 5.98 -5.49 -0.19
N PRO A 21 7.24 -5.47 -0.66
CA PRO A 21 8.32 -6.31 -0.12
C PRO A 21 8.75 -5.95 1.32
N LYS A 22 8.40 -4.76 1.82
CA LYS A 22 8.70 -4.29 3.19
C LYS A 22 7.45 -3.77 3.87
N SER A 23 6.47 -4.64 4.11
CA SER A 23 5.11 -4.26 4.54
C SER A 23 5.10 -3.34 5.77
N ILE A 24 5.80 -3.67 6.86
CA ILE A 24 5.81 -2.81 8.07
C ILE A 24 6.40 -1.43 7.78
N GLY A 25 7.52 -1.36 7.07
CA GLY A 25 8.14 -0.07 6.70
C GLY A 25 7.24 0.75 5.80
N PHE A 26 6.63 0.10 4.81
CA PHE A 26 5.65 0.72 3.92
C PHE A 26 4.43 1.25 4.70
N THR A 27 3.86 0.45 5.60
CA THR A 27 2.74 0.87 6.45
C THR A 27 3.12 2.05 7.36
N LYS A 28 4.32 2.04 7.97
CA LYS A 28 4.84 3.17 8.76
C LYS A 28 4.88 4.48 7.97
N ASP A 29 5.21 4.40 6.69
CA ASP A 29 5.24 5.58 5.82
C ASP A 29 3.83 5.99 5.37
N LEU A 30 2.92 5.04 5.14
CA LEU A 30 1.52 5.32 4.81
C LEU A 30 0.81 6.09 5.92
N ILE A 31 1.00 5.69 7.19
CA ILE A 31 0.32 6.31 8.35
C ILE A 31 0.55 7.83 8.43
N LYS A 32 1.66 8.33 7.87
CA LYS A 32 2.02 9.75 7.90
C LYS A 32 1.24 10.60 6.87
N HIS A 33 0.31 10.00 6.13
CA HIS A 33 -0.37 10.62 5.00
C HIS A 33 -1.85 10.24 4.99
N ASP A 34 -2.67 11.09 4.38
CA ASP A 34 -4.12 10.87 4.25
C ASP A 34 -4.53 10.33 2.87
N LYS A 35 -3.61 10.35 1.90
CA LYS A 35 -3.89 9.89 0.53
C LYS A 35 -2.74 9.07 -0.02
N LEU A 36 -3.07 8.00 -0.72
CA LEU A 36 -2.14 7.16 -1.46
C LEU A 36 -2.55 7.10 -2.93
N LEU A 37 -1.70 7.61 -3.82
CA LEU A 37 -1.83 7.43 -5.26
C LEU A 37 -1.04 6.20 -5.69
N VAL A 38 -1.69 5.26 -6.37
CA VAL A 38 -1.07 4.04 -6.90
C VAL A 38 -1.34 3.95 -8.38
N GLN A 39 -0.28 3.66 -9.14
CA GLN A 39 -0.38 3.16 -10.50
C GLN A 39 0.01 1.69 -10.49
N LEU A 40 -0.85 0.82 -11.02
CA LEU A 40 -0.58 -0.60 -11.15
C LEU A 40 -0.91 -1.05 -12.57
N THR A 41 -0.14 -2.00 -13.08
CA THR A 41 -0.38 -2.60 -14.41
C THR A 41 -0.77 -4.06 -14.18
N PRO A 42 -2.07 -4.40 -14.21
CA PRO A 42 -2.51 -5.80 -14.13
C PRO A 42 -1.96 -6.61 -15.31
N TYR A 43 -1.91 -7.93 -15.18
CA TYR A 43 -1.35 -8.80 -16.22
C TYR A 43 -2.01 -8.57 -17.59
N GLY A 44 -1.24 -8.07 -18.56
CA GLY A 44 -1.68 -7.88 -19.94
C GLY A 44 -2.55 -6.65 -20.19
N ASP A 45 -2.85 -5.86 -19.17
CA ASP A 45 -3.73 -4.69 -19.25
C ASP A 45 -2.97 -3.36 -19.31
N SER A 46 -3.69 -2.29 -19.61
CA SER A 46 -3.17 -0.93 -19.52
C SER A 46 -2.95 -0.52 -18.06
N PRO A 47 -1.96 0.34 -17.76
CA PRO A 47 -1.75 0.86 -16.41
C PRO A 47 -3.02 1.56 -15.90
N VAL A 48 -3.49 1.16 -14.72
CA VAL A 48 -4.59 1.82 -14.02
C VAL A 48 -4.06 2.66 -12.88
N MET A 49 -4.63 3.84 -12.69
CA MET A 49 -4.32 4.74 -11.58
C MET A 49 -5.50 4.82 -10.64
N THR A 50 -5.24 4.70 -9.35
CA THR A 50 -6.24 4.84 -8.30
C THR A 50 -5.70 5.64 -7.13
N THR A 51 -6.57 6.38 -6.45
CA THR A 51 -6.24 7.11 -5.23
C THR A 51 -7.05 6.53 -4.09
N PHE A 52 -6.36 6.11 -3.04
CA PHE A 52 -6.97 5.67 -1.80
C PHE A 52 -6.97 6.81 -0.79
N ASP A 53 -8.10 7.00 -0.13
CA ASP A 53 -8.15 7.75 1.13
C ASP A 53 -7.68 6.82 2.25
N ILE A 54 -6.61 7.24 2.93
CA ILE A 54 -5.99 6.51 4.04
C ILE A 54 -5.97 7.36 5.31
N GLY A 55 -6.80 8.41 5.36
CA GLY A 55 -7.02 9.17 6.59
C GLY A 55 -7.49 8.27 7.72
N GLY A 56 -6.91 8.44 8.91
CA GLY A 56 -7.22 7.62 10.08
C GLY A 56 -6.61 6.21 10.08
N LEU A 57 -5.72 5.90 9.12
CA LEU A 57 -5.02 4.61 9.08
C LEU A 57 -4.25 4.32 10.37
N GLU A 58 -3.67 5.34 11.02
CA GLU A 58 -2.95 5.19 12.30
C GLU A 58 -3.79 4.47 13.36
N GLU A 59 -5.05 4.89 13.46
CA GLU A 59 -6.00 4.37 14.43
C GLU A 59 -6.49 2.98 14.04
N ALA A 60 -6.82 2.79 12.76
CA ALA A 60 -7.35 1.54 12.24
C ALA A 60 -6.37 0.37 12.39
N ILE A 61 -5.06 0.60 12.30
CA ILE A 61 -4.06 -0.48 12.38
C ILE A 61 -3.62 -0.83 13.80
N LYS A 62 -4.12 -0.18 14.86
CA LYS A 62 -3.72 -0.47 16.25
C LYS A 62 -3.81 -1.97 16.62
N PRO A 63 -4.86 -2.72 16.24
CA PRO A 63 -4.92 -4.16 16.50
C PRO A 63 -3.80 -4.92 15.79
N LEU A 64 -3.48 -4.55 14.56
CA LEU A 64 -2.41 -5.16 13.76
C LEU A 64 -1.03 -4.88 14.37
N ARG A 65 -0.79 -3.65 14.82
CA ARG A 65 0.47 -3.28 15.53
C ARG A 65 0.67 -4.10 16.79
N LYS A 66 -0.40 -4.28 17.58
CA LYS A 66 -0.38 -5.13 18.77
C LYS A 66 -0.08 -6.59 18.42
N ALA A 67 -0.68 -7.13 17.36
CA ALA A 67 -0.44 -8.51 16.94
C ALA A 67 0.98 -8.73 16.39
N CYS A 68 1.55 -7.71 15.75
CA CYS A 68 2.88 -7.77 15.14
C CYS A 68 4.01 -7.22 16.04
N ASN A 69 3.72 -6.80 17.28
CA ASN A 69 4.66 -6.24 18.27
C ASN A 69 5.57 -5.11 17.74
N TRP A 70 5.01 -4.02 17.19
CA TRP A 70 5.82 -2.87 16.73
C TRP A 70 5.20 -1.47 16.89
#